data_AF-A0A2I1DNR0-F1
#
_entry.id   AF-A0A2I1DNR0-F1
#
_cell.length_a   1.000
_cell.length_b   1.000
_cell.length_c   1.000
_cell.angle_alpha   90.00
_cell.angle_beta   90.00
_cell.angle_gamma   90.00
#
_symmetry.space_group_name_H-M   'P 1'
#
loop_
_entity.id
_entity.type
_entity.pdbx_description
1 polymer ?
#
loop_
_entity_poly.entity_id
_entity_poly.type
_entity_poly.pdbx_seq_one_letter_code
_entity_poly.pdbx_strand_id
1 'polypeptide(L)'
;MSTPFSWQASFMEAVLSEGGLIPDLDGPFSSAVSTAVYRNNILEGFTEGLKNIYGAIFLLIGEDCFRAIAHAYARSTPSLCGDRNAYGARMPEFLGMHPLTRSIAYLADVARLEWASHEAYLAAEEFMDSGLHTSVRLIESDYPLLALWQFCQHPETDSPLDLDALGGDRVFICRPQEEVLMRSLPMGEASWYRSLLEHKTLGEATSAAVDAEPGIDPAQYLASAQRDGIFIPKQ
;
A
#
# COMPACT_ATOMS: atom_id res chain seq x y z
N MET A 1 -5.91 -10.13 38.14
CA MET A 1 -4.72 -10.52 37.34
C MET A 1 -5.06 -10.24 35.89
N SER A 2 -4.60 -9.11 35.35
CA SER A 2 -4.78 -8.75 33.95
C SER A 2 -3.93 -9.69 33.09
N THR A 3 -4.51 -10.31 32.05
CA THR A 3 -3.73 -11.10 31.08
C THR A 3 -2.79 -10.19 30.27
N PRO A 4 -1.67 -10.68 29.73
CA PRO A 4 -0.73 -9.86 28.94
C PRO A 4 -1.41 -9.07 27.81
N PHE A 5 -2.42 -9.67 27.16
CA PHE A 5 -3.25 -9.03 26.13
C PHE A 5 -4.10 -7.87 26.67
N SER A 6 -4.72 -8.01 27.86
CA SER A 6 -5.54 -6.94 28.46
C SER A 6 -4.71 -5.73 28.89
N TRP A 7 -3.45 -5.95 29.27
CA TRP A 7 -2.52 -4.87 29.61
C TRP A 7 -2.04 -4.13 28.35
N GLN A 8 -1.69 -4.84 27.27
CA GLN A 8 -1.30 -4.22 26.00
C GLN A 8 -2.42 -3.36 25.39
N ALA A 9 -3.67 -3.83 25.45
CA ALA A 9 -4.81 -3.04 24.98
C ALA A 9 -5.01 -1.78 25.83
N SER A 10 -4.99 -1.90 27.16
CA SER A 10 -5.14 -0.77 28.09
C SER A 10 -3.99 0.24 27.97
N PHE A 11 -2.77 -0.25 27.71
CA PHE A 11 -1.59 0.57 27.43
C PHE A 11 -1.75 1.35 26.13
N MET A 12 -2.14 0.69 25.03
CA MET A 12 -2.35 1.34 23.74
C MET A 12 -3.49 2.36 23.78
N GLU A 13 -4.57 2.06 24.49
CA GLU A 13 -5.67 2.99 24.73
C GLU A 13 -5.23 4.22 25.51
N ALA A 14 -4.47 4.05 26.59
CA ALA A 14 -3.91 5.16 27.38
C ALA A 14 -2.91 6.02 26.57
N VAL A 15 -2.13 5.39 25.70
CA VAL A 15 -1.18 6.07 24.81
C VAL A 15 -1.90 6.86 23.71
N LEU A 16 -2.94 6.29 23.08
CA LEU A 16 -3.57 6.89 21.90
C LEU A 16 -4.71 7.87 22.23
N SER A 17 -5.27 7.82 23.44
CA SER A 17 -6.32 8.74 23.91
C SER A 17 -5.77 10.08 24.39
N GLU A 18 -6.52 11.16 24.16
CA GLU A 18 -6.22 12.46 24.77
C GLU A 18 -6.49 12.42 26.28
N GLY A 19 -5.44 12.66 27.08
CA GLY A 19 -5.53 12.64 28.55
C GLY A 19 -5.41 11.26 29.19
N GLY A 20 -5.23 10.19 28.41
CA GLY A 20 -4.95 8.85 28.95
C GLY A 20 -3.66 8.84 29.78
N LEU A 21 -3.68 8.07 30.87
CA LEU A 21 -2.53 7.80 31.73
C LEU A 21 -2.24 6.31 31.70
N ILE A 22 -0.99 5.95 31.45
CA ILE A 22 -0.59 4.55 31.49
C ILE A 22 -0.63 4.09 32.95
N PRO A 23 -1.41 3.03 33.26
CA PRO A 23 -1.51 2.52 34.62
C PRO A 23 -0.18 1.91 35.08
N ASP A 24 0.08 1.98 36.38
CA ASP A 24 1.24 1.35 37.06
C ASP A 24 2.62 1.80 36.55
N LEU A 25 2.70 3.01 36.01
CA LEU A 25 3.94 3.58 35.48
C LEU A 25 4.73 4.25 36.61
N ASP A 26 5.54 3.45 37.31
CA ASP A 26 6.43 3.89 38.39
C ASP A 26 7.77 4.43 37.84
N GLY A 27 8.25 5.55 38.41
CA GLY A 27 9.52 6.16 37.99
C GLY A 27 9.77 7.53 38.63
N PRO A 28 10.90 8.17 38.29
CA PRO A 28 11.29 9.47 38.85
C PRO A 28 10.42 10.65 38.36
N PHE A 29 9.60 10.44 37.33
CA PHE A 29 8.70 11.44 36.77
C PHE A 29 7.24 11.07 37.03
N SER A 30 6.35 12.08 37.03
CA SER A 30 4.91 11.82 37.14
C SER A 30 4.41 10.92 36.00
N SER A 31 3.40 10.09 36.27
CA SER A 31 2.76 9.24 35.25
C SER A 31 2.28 10.05 34.03
N ALA A 32 1.84 11.30 34.21
CA ALA A 32 1.46 12.19 33.12
C ALA A 32 2.64 12.54 32.18
N VAL A 33 3.80 12.90 32.75
CA VAL A 33 5.01 13.21 31.98
C VAL A 33 5.54 11.97 31.26
N SER A 34 5.65 10.85 31.98
CA SER A 34 6.09 9.59 31.39
C SER A 34 5.15 9.12 30.28
N THR A 35 3.84 9.20 30.49
CA THR A 35 2.85 8.84 29.46
C THR A 35 2.96 9.73 28.22
N ALA A 36 3.17 11.04 28.40
CA ALA A 36 3.39 11.95 27.28
C ALA A 36 4.65 11.58 26.47
N VAL A 37 5.75 11.23 27.14
CA VAL A 37 6.99 10.79 26.48
C VAL A 37 6.77 9.48 25.70
N TYR A 38 6.12 8.47 26.30
CA TYR A 38 5.81 7.22 25.62
C TYR A 38 4.89 7.45 24.41
N ARG A 39 3.86 8.29 24.57
CA ARG A 39 2.95 8.67 23.49
C ARG A 39 3.68 9.29 22.32
N ASN A 40 4.56 10.25 22.59
CA ASN A 40 5.34 10.91 21.54
C ASN A 40 6.23 9.92 20.80
N ASN A 41 6.94 9.04 21.52
CA ASN A 41 7.81 8.04 20.90
C ASN A 41 7.04 7.02 20.04
N ILE A 42 5.85 6.61 20.49
CA ILE A 42 4.99 5.67 19.76
C ILE A 42 4.43 6.33 18.50
N LEU A 43 3.92 7.57 18.59
CA LEU A 43 3.39 8.32 17.45
C LEU A 43 4.49 8.62 16.42
N GLU A 44 5.70 8.97 16.85
CA GLU A 44 6.83 9.17 15.94
C GLU A 44 7.21 7.85 15.25
N GLY A 45 7.25 6.74 15.99
CA GLY A 45 7.51 5.42 15.41
C GLY A 45 6.46 4.97 14.39
N PHE A 46 5.18 5.29 14.61
CA PHE A 46 4.13 5.05 13.62
C PHE A 46 4.28 5.95 12.39
N THR A 47 4.62 7.22 12.59
CA THR A 47 4.83 8.17 11.50
C THR A 47 5.98 7.73 10.60
N GLU A 48 7.11 7.33 11.18
CA GLU A 48 8.25 6.80 10.42
C GLU A 48 7.92 5.48 9.73
N GLY A 49 7.19 4.58 10.40
CA GLY A 49 6.73 3.32 9.80
C GLY A 49 5.83 3.55 8.58
N LEU A 50 4.86 4.46 8.71
CA LEU A 50 3.97 4.84 7.60
C LEU A 50 4.74 5.54 6.49
N LYS A 51 5.74 6.38 6.80
CA LYS A 51 6.56 7.06 5.80
C LYS A 51 7.39 6.09 4.96
N ASN A 52 7.89 5.00 5.55
CA ASN A 52 8.61 3.96 4.81
C ASN A 52 7.72 3.21 3.80
N ILE A 53 6.42 3.16 4.06
CA ILE A 53 5.44 2.53 3.16
C ILE A 53 4.92 3.56 2.14
N TYR A 54 4.65 4.78 2.60
CA TYR A 54 3.95 5.84 1.86
C TYR A 54 4.86 7.03 1.53
N GLY A 55 6.00 6.74 0.90
CA GLY A 55 7.03 7.73 0.60
C GLY A 55 6.59 8.78 -0.43
N ALA A 56 5.89 8.35 -1.49
CA ALA A 56 5.31 9.25 -2.48
C ALA A 56 4.23 10.13 -1.85
N ILE A 57 3.36 9.58 -0.99
CA ILE A 57 2.40 10.40 -0.24
C ILE A 57 3.11 11.46 0.60
N PHE A 58 4.15 11.08 1.36
CA PHE A 58 4.95 12.01 2.16
C PHE A 58 5.50 13.17 1.32
N LEU A 59 6.04 12.88 0.14
CA LEU A 59 6.58 13.90 -0.76
C LEU A 59 5.50 14.79 -1.38
N LEU A 60 4.33 14.22 -1.72
CA LEU A 60 3.22 14.95 -2.35
C LEU A 60 2.54 15.94 -1.40
N ILE A 61 2.34 15.58 -0.13
CA ILE A 61 1.62 16.44 0.83
C ILE A 61 2.56 17.20 1.78
N GLY A 62 3.84 16.85 1.81
CA GLY A 62 4.86 17.44 2.67
C GLY A 62 4.81 16.96 4.12
N GLU A 63 5.87 17.26 4.86
CA GLU A 63 6.13 16.71 6.19
C GLU A 63 5.06 17.05 7.22
N ASP A 64 4.68 18.33 7.35
CA ASP A 64 3.73 18.77 8.37
C ASP A 64 2.34 18.14 8.15
N CYS A 65 1.90 18.09 6.89
CA CYS A 65 0.62 17.47 6.53
C CYS A 65 0.68 15.96 6.78
N PHE A 66 1.75 15.29 6.34
CA PHE A 66 1.93 13.86 6.56
C PHE A 66 1.94 13.50 8.04
N ARG A 67 2.65 14.26 8.87
CA ARG A 67 2.68 14.06 10.33
C ARG A 67 1.28 14.20 10.95
N ALA A 68 0.53 15.22 10.54
CA ALA A 68 -0.86 15.40 10.99
C ALA A 68 -1.76 14.22 10.58
N ILE A 69 -1.63 13.75 9.33
CA ILE A 69 -2.36 12.58 8.81
C ILE A 69 -1.99 11.31 9.57
N ALA A 70 -0.69 11.03 9.77
CA ALA A 70 -0.21 9.85 10.49
C ALA A 70 -0.74 9.82 11.93
N HIS A 71 -0.71 10.95 12.63
CA HIS A 71 -1.25 11.07 13.98
C HIS A 71 -2.78 10.84 14.01
N ALA A 72 -3.51 11.43 13.06
CA ALA A 72 -4.96 11.24 12.95
C ALA A 72 -5.30 9.77 12.64
N TYR A 73 -4.57 9.15 11.71
CA TYR A 73 -4.70 7.74 11.35
C TYR A 73 -4.43 6.84 12.56
N ALA A 74 -3.37 7.10 13.33
CA ALA A 74 -3.05 6.31 14.53
C ALA A 74 -4.13 6.35 15.61
N ARG A 75 -4.85 7.47 15.72
CA ARG A 75 -5.99 7.62 16.63
C ARG A 75 -7.24 6.91 16.13
N SER A 76 -7.54 7.00 14.83
CA SER A 76 -8.76 6.38 14.25
C SER A 76 -8.59 4.89 13.96
N THR A 77 -7.35 4.43 13.79
CA THR A 77 -6.98 3.08 13.40
C THR A 77 -5.93 2.54 14.39
N PRO A 78 -6.29 2.26 15.66
CA PRO A 78 -5.35 1.68 16.62
C PRO A 78 -4.84 0.34 16.09
N SER A 79 -3.52 0.12 16.15
CA SER A 79 -2.96 -1.20 15.86
C SER A 79 -3.39 -2.16 16.97
N LEU A 80 -4.32 -3.07 16.66
CA LEU A 80 -4.75 -4.13 17.58
C LEU A 80 -3.84 -5.36 17.52
N CYS A 81 -2.94 -5.41 16.54
CA CYS A 81 -1.92 -6.44 16.40
C CYS A 81 -0.51 -5.81 16.46
N GLY A 82 0.47 -6.60 16.92
CA GLY A 82 1.88 -6.23 16.92
C GLY A 82 2.56 -6.38 15.56
N ASP A 83 1.80 -6.73 14.51
CA ASP A 83 2.33 -6.84 13.17
C ASP A 83 2.43 -5.46 12.53
N ARG A 84 3.64 -4.90 12.58
CA ARG A 84 3.96 -3.61 11.97
C ARG A 84 3.80 -3.62 10.46
N ASN A 85 3.89 -4.77 9.80
CA ASN A 85 3.80 -4.87 8.35
C ASN A 85 2.38 -4.68 7.84
N ALA A 86 1.35 -4.99 8.65
CA ALA A 86 -0.05 -4.75 8.32
C ALA A 86 -0.51 -3.31 8.67
N TYR A 87 0.31 -2.56 9.41
CA TYR A 87 -0.05 -1.23 9.88
C TYR A 87 0.11 -0.18 8.78
N GLY A 88 -1.00 0.09 8.09
CA GLY A 88 -1.02 1.03 6.98
C GLY A 88 -2.14 0.74 5.97
N ALA A 89 -2.68 -0.49 5.96
CA ALA A 89 -3.61 -0.97 4.95
C ALA A 89 -4.84 -0.06 4.69
N ARG A 90 -5.31 0.68 5.69
CA ARG A 90 -6.49 1.57 5.59
C ARG A 90 -6.13 3.02 5.25
N MET A 91 -4.85 3.33 5.03
CA MET A 91 -4.39 4.67 4.70
C MET A 91 -5.02 5.19 3.39
N PRO A 92 -5.16 4.39 2.31
CA PRO A 92 -5.77 4.88 1.08
C PRO A 92 -7.21 5.39 1.27
N GLU A 93 -8.05 4.62 1.95
CA GLU A 93 -9.43 5.03 2.26
C GLU A 93 -9.44 6.24 3.20
N PHE A 94 -8.53 6.25 4.19
CA PHE A 94 -8.40 7.35 5.13
C PHE A 94 -8.06 8.66 4.42
N LEU A 95 -7.07 8.66 3.52
CA LEU A 95 -6.67 9.82 2.72
C LEU A 95 -7.82 10.33 1.83
N GLY A 96 -8.59 9.41 1.25
CA GLY A 96 -9.75 9.76 0.41
C GLY A 96 -10.89 10.44 1.17
N MET A 97 -11.00 10.21 2.48
CA MET A 97 -12.05 10.81 3.32
C MET A 97 -11.56 12.00 4.15
N HIS A 98 -10.27 12.07 4.46
CA HIS A 98 -9.74 13.03 5.42
C HIS A 98 -9.81 14.48 4.89
N PRO A 99 -10.26 15.47 5.68
CA PRO A 99 -10.47 16.84 5.21
C PRO A 99 -9.24 17.52 4.60
N LEU A 100 -8.03 17.19 5.08
CA LEU A 100 -6.78 17.78 4.57
C LEU A 100 -6.37 17.28 3.17
N THR A 101 -6.87 16.11 2.76
CA THR A 101 -6.33 15.40 1.58
C THR A 101 -7.39 15.03 0.55
N ARG A 102 -8.68 14.95 0.94
CA ARG A 102 -9.79 14.54 0.05
C ARG A 102 -9.96 15.37 -1.22
N SER A 103 -9.40 16.57 -1.27
CA SER A 103 -9.41 17.42 -2.48
C SER A 103 -8.37 17.01 -3.53
N ILE A 104 -7.38 16.19 -3.15
CA ILE A 104 -6.33 15.69 -4.05
C ILE A 104 -6.79 14.33 -4.58
N ALA A 105 -7.46 14.35 -5.73
CA ALA A 105 -8.24 13.21 -6.21
C ALA A 105 -7.43 11.92 -6.44
N TYR A 106 -6.17 12.03 -6.88
CA TYR A 106 -5.29 10.88 -7.12
C TYR A 106 -4.56 10.36 -5.87
N LEU A 107 -4.63 11.08 -4.74
CA LEU A 107 -3.77 10.77 -3.59
C LEU A 107 -4.10 9.41 -2.97
N ALA A 108 -5.39 9.08 -2.87
CA ALA A 108 -5.84 7.77 -2.40
C ALA A 108 -5.34 6.65 -3.34
N ASP A 109 -5.35 6.88 -4.65
CA ASP A 109 -4.93 5.89 -5.64
C ASP A 109 -3.40 5.67 -5.61
N VAL A 110 -2.61 6.73 -5.43
CA VAL A 110 -1.16 6.63 -5.20
C VAL A 110 -0.89 5.83 -3.91
N ALA A 111 -1.68 6.04 -2.85
CA ALA A 111 -1.52 5.26 -1.63
C ALA A 111 -1.88 3.78 -1.84
N ARG A 112 -2.87 3.45 -2.68
CA ARG A 112 -3.14 2.04 -3.06
C ARG A 112 -1.97 1.43 -3.82
N LEU A 113 -1.33 2.18 -4.71
CA LEU A 113 -0.13 1.73 -5.42
C LEU A 113 1.01 1.41 -4.44
N GLU A 114 1.32 2.34 -3.53
CA GLU A 114 2.39 2.13 -2.54
C GLU A 114 2.09 0.97 -1.58
N TRP A 115 0.83 0.83 -1.15
CA TRP A 115 0.42 -0.32 -0.34
C TRP A 115 0.55 -1.64 -1.10
N ALA A 116 0.12 -1.70 -2.37
CA ALA A 116 0.25 -2.89 -3.19
C ALA A 116 1.72 -3.27 -3.45
N SER A 117 2.61 -2.27 -3.58
CA SER A 117 4.06 -2.48 -3.62
C SER A 117 4.60 -3.11 -2.34
N HIS A 118 4.19 -2.58 -1.19
CA HIS A 118 4.58 -3.10 0.13
C HIS A 118 4.08 -4.55 0.32
N GLU A 119 2.86 -4.85 -0.09
CA GLU A 119 2.34 -6.21 -0.08
C GLU A 119 3.10 -7.15 -1.02
N ALA A 120 3.45 -6.70 -2.22
CA ALA A 120 4.26 -7.48 -3.16
C ALA A 120 5.67 -7.77 -2.61
N TYR A 121 6.25 -6.81 -1.89
CA TYR A 121 7.53 -6.98 -1.20
C TYR A 121 7.47 -8.06 -0.12
N LEU A 122 6.38 -8.10 0.66
CA LEU A 122 6.20 -9.04 1.77
C LEU A 122 5.59 -10.38 1.38
N ALA A 123 5.08 -10.52 0.15
CA ALA A 123 4.45 -11.74 -0.32
C ALA A 123 5.37 -12.96 -0.20
N ALA A 124 4.78 -14.11 0.10
CA ALA A 124 5.51 -15.37 0.22
C ALA A 124 6.06 -15.83 -1.15
N GLU A 125 7.12 -16.63 -1.15
CA GLU A 125 7.65 -17.29 -2.35
C GLU A 125 6.77 -18.50 -2.72
N GLU A 126 5.52 -18.22 -3.07
CA GLU A 126 4.46 -19.19 -3.33
C GLU A 126 3.65 -18.79 -4.56
N PHE A 127 2.87 -19.74 -5.06
CA PHE A 127 1.97 -19.53 -6.19
C PHE A 127 0.53 -19.77 -5.75
N MET A 128 -0.36 -18.88 -6.21
CA MET A 128 -1.80 -18.98 -6.04
C MET A 128 -2.37 -20.14 -6.87
N ASP A 129 -3.61 -20.52 -6.60
CA ASP A 129 -4.33 -21.53 -7.39
C ASP A 129 -4.46 -21.19 -8.88
N SER A 130 -4.37 -19.91 -9.24
CA SER A 130 -4.35 -19.47 -10.64
C SER A 130 -3.01 -19.74 -11.34
N GLY A 131 -1.98 -20.14 -10.60
CA GLY A 131 -0.61 -20.30 -11.09
C GLY A 131 0.23 -19.02 -11.00
N LEU A 132 -0.35 -17.87 -10.61
CA LEU A 132 0.38 -16.62 -10.42
C LEU A 132 1.15 -16.60 -9.09
N HIS A 133 2.33 -15.99 -9.08
CA HIS A 133 3.11 -15.77 -7.87
C HIS A 133 2.35 -14.85 -6.88
N THR A 134 2.43 -15.11 -5.57
CA THR A 134 1.64 -14.37 -4.57
C THR A 134 2.02 -12.88 -4.46
N SER A 135 3.15 -12.44 -5.04
CA SER A 135 3.54 -11.03 -5.12
C SER A 135 2.82 -10.25 -6.23
N VAL A 136 2.10 -10.90 -7.14
CA VAL A 136 1.41 -10.22 -8.22
C VAL A 136 0.28 -9.35 -7.68
N ARG A 137 0.28 -8.07 -8.06
CA ARG A 137 -0.81 -7.11 -7.83
C ARG A 137 -1.09 -6.33 -9.11
N LEU A 138 -2.32 -5.85 -9.25
CA LEU A 138 -2.75 -4.98 -10.34
C LEU A 138 -3.58 -3.84 -9.74
N ILE A 139 -3.16 -2.60 -10.00
CA ILE A 139 -3.89 -1.40 -9.61
C ILE A 139 -4.33 -0.66 -10.86
N GLU A 140 -5.57 -0.19 -10.87
CA GLU A 140 -6.14 0.57 -11.98
C GLU A 140 -6.68 1.88 -11.45
N SER A 141 -6.47 2.94 -12.22
CA SER A 141 -6.86 4.28 -11.86
C SER A 141 -7.09 5.13 -13.10
N ASP A 142 -7.94 6.14 -12.97
CA ASP A 142 -8.12 7.20 -13.97
C ASP A 142 -6.94 8.20 -14.00
N TYR A 143 -5.96 8.03 -13.12
CA TYR A 143 -4.76 8.85 -13.01
C TYR A 143 -3.48 8.09 -13.41
N PRO A 144 -2.42 8.80 -13.83
CA PRO A 144 -1.17 8.19 -14.27
C PRO A 144 -0.29 7.79 -13.08
N LEU A 145 -0.71 6.76 -12.33
CA LEU A 145 -0.13 6.41 -11.04
C LEU A 145 1.36 6.10 -11.10
N LEU A 146 1.82 5.34 -12.11
CA LEU A 146 3.23 4.99 -12.20
C LEU A 146 4.08 6.24 -12.44
N ALA A 147 3.62 7.17 -13.28
CA ALA A 147 4.32 8.42 -13.54
C ALA A 147 4.34 9.33 -12.30
N LEU A 148 3.21 9.44 -11.59
CA LEU A 148 3.11 10.18 -10.32
C LEU A 148 4.09 9.63 -9.27
N TRP A 149 4.15 8.31 -9.13
CA TRP A 149 5.06 7.65 -8.20
C TRP A 149 6.52 7.87 -8.62
N GLN A 150 6.87 7.66 -9.89
CA GLN A 150 8.24 7.90 -10.41
C GLN A 150 8.68 9.36 -10.26
N PHE A 151 7.78 10.32 -10.44
CA PHE A 151 8.06 11.73 -10.20
C PHE A 151 8.48 11.99 -8.74
N CYS A 152 7.85 11.31 -7.78
CA CYS A 152 8.24 11.40 -6.37
C CYS A 152 9.61 10.77 -6.11
N GLN A 153 10.01 9.74 -6.86
CA GLN A 153 11.33 9.11 -6.72
C GLN A 153 12.48 9.99 -7.25
N HIS A 154 12.17 10.97 -8.09
CA HIS A 154 13.14 11.87 -8.74
C HIS A 154 12.76 13.35 -8.51
N PRO A 155 12.82 13.83 -7.25
CA PRO A 155 12.38 15.18 -6.89
C PRO A 155 13.21 16.30 -7.57
N GLU A 156 14.35 15.99 -8.15
CA GLU A 156 15.18 16.86 -8.98
C GLU A 156 14.60 17.14 -10.39
N THR A 157 13.52 16.45 -10.77
CA THR A 157 12.89 16.61 -12.08
C THR A 157 12.09 17.91 -12.14
N ASP A 158 12.60 18.90 -12.88
CA ASP A 158 11.94 20.21 -13.07
C ASP A 158 10.74 20.18 -14.04
N SER A 159 10.47 19.05 -14.68
CA SER A 159 9.37 18.92 -15.64
C SER A 159 8.07 18.56 -14.92
N PRO A 160 7.02 19.41 -14.98
CA PRO A 160 5.73 19.07 -14.39
C PRO A 160 5.06 17.92 -15.14
N LEU A 161 4.33 17.07 -14.42
CA LEU A 161 3.48 16.04 -15.00
C LEU A 161 2.19 16.66 -15.54
N ASP A 162 1.88 16.41 -16.81
CA ASP A 162 0.59 16.70 -17.39
C ASP A 162 -0.35 15.49 -17.19
N LEU A 163 -1.16 15.55 -16.14
CA LEU A 163 -2.05 14.45 -15.77
C LEU A 163 -3.14 14.20 -16.81
N ASP A 164 -3.62 15.27 -17.47
CA ASP A 164 -4.68 15.19 -18.48
C ASP A 164 -4.15 14.53 -19.77
N ALA A 165 -2.91 14.84 -20.15
CA ALA A 165 -2.28 14.23 -21.32
C ALA A 165 -1.89 12.75 -21.11
N LEU A 166 -1.48 12.39 -19.89
CA LEU A 166 -1.07 11.02 -19.56
C LEU A 166 -2.27 10.08 -19.35
N GLY A 167 -3.38 10.58 -18.79
CA GLY A 167 -4.59 9.81 -18.56
C GLY A 167 -4.43 8.70 -17.51
N GLY A 168 -5.40 7.77 -17.49
CA GLY A 168 -5.43 6.67 -16.54
C GLY A 168 -4.42 5.55 -16.82
N ASP A 169 -4.09 4.81 -15.76
CA ASP A 169 -3.02 3.79 -15.76
C ASP A 169 -3.49 2.47 -15.14
N ARG A 170 -2.83 1.39 -15.56
CA ARG A 170 -3.01 0.01 -15.09
C ARG A 170 -1.65 -0.51 -14.68
N VAL A 171 -1.31 -0.33 -13.41
CA VAL A 171 0.02 -0.65 -12.90
C VAL A 171 0.07 -2.09 -12.42
N PHE A 172 0.85 -2.88 -13.12
CA PHE A 172 1.22 -4.22 -12.71
C PHE A 172 2.42 -4.17 -11.78
N ILE A 173 2.32 -4.91 -10.68
CA ILE A 173 3.34 -4.97 -9.65
C ILE A 173 3.65 -6.45 -9.41
N CYS A 174 4.92 -6.79 -9.40
CA CYS A 174 5.36 -8.11 -9.00
C CYS A 174 6.74 -8.02 -8.35
N ARG A 175 7.10 -9.07 -7.63
CA ARG A 175 8.46 -9.27 -7.13
C ARG A 175 8.97 -10.59 -7.69
N PRO A 176 9.59 -10.59 -8.89
CA PRO A 176 10.34 -11.74 -9.35
C PRO A 176 11.68 -11.73 -8.60
N GLN A 177 11.87 -12.66 -7.66
CA GLN A 177 13.04 -12.72 -6.78
C GLN A 177 13.01 -11.64 -5.67
N GLU A 178 13.93 -10.68 -5.62
CA GLU A 178 14.09 -9.78 -4.45
C GLU A 178 13.60 -8.34 -4.67
N GLU A 179 13.45 -7.90 -5.91
CA GLU A 179 13.10 -6.51 -6.23
C GLU A 179 11.65 -6.39 -6.70
N VAL A 180 10.92 -5.39 -6.17
CA VAL A 180 9.57 -5.07 -6.64
C VAL A 180 9.68 -4.29 -7.94
N LEU A 181 9.06 -4.83 -8.99
CA LEU A 181 8.95 -4.21 -10.31
C LEU A 181 7.54 -3.66 -10.50
N MET A 182 7.46 -2.46 -11.09
CA MET A 182 6.21 -1.84 -11.50
C MET A 182 6.26 -1.48 -12.98
N ARG A 183 5.17 -1.73 -13.71
CA ARG A 183 5.01 -1.29 -15.10
C ARG A 183 3.56 -1.03 -15.45
N SER A 184 3.32 -0.07 -16.33
CA SER A 184 2.01 0.14 -16.94
C SER A 184 1.69 -0.97 -17.94
N LEU A 185 0.45 -1.44 -17.93
CA LEU A 185 -0.05 -2.47 -18.83
C LEU A 185 -1.01 -1.92 -19.89
N PRO A 186 -0.96 -2.46 -21.12
CA PRO A 186 -2.05 -2.30 -22.07
C PRO A 186 -3.32 -3.00 -21.57
N MET A 187 -4.47 -2.65 -22.15
CA MET A 187 -5.79 -3.08 -21.67
C MET A 187 -5.95 -4.61 -21.72
N GLY A 188 -5.47 -5.23 -22.80
CA GLY A 188 -5.52 -6.69 -22.99
C GLY A 188 -4.74 -7.43 -21.93
N GLU A 189 -3.49 -7.02 -21.67
CA GLU A 189 -2.62 -7.66 -20.67
C GLU A 189 -3.15 -7.47 -19.24
N ALA A 190 -3.64 -6.27 -18.90
CA ALA A 190 -4.26 -6.02 -17.60
C ALA A 190 -5.50 -6.90 -17.40
N SER A 191 -6.33 -7.06 -18.42
CA SER A 191 -7.54 -7.90 -18.36
C SER A 191 -7.21 -9.39 -18.19
N TRP A 192 -6.08 -9.83 -18.76
CA TRP A 192 -5.55 -11.17 -18.55
C TRP A 192 -5.15 -11.40 -17.08
N TYR A 193 -4.29 -10.55 -16.51
CA TYR A 193 -3.86 -10.67 -15.11
C TYR A 193 -5.02 -10.50 -14.13
N ARG A 194 -5.94 -9.55 -14.37
CA ARG A 194 -7.14 -9.36 -13.55
C ARG A 194 -7.96 -10.64 -13.47
N SER A 195 -8.19 -11.30 -14.61
CA SER A 195 -8.95 -12.54 -14.65
C SER A 195 -8.30 -13.65 -13.82
N LEU A 196 -6.96 -13.77 -13.87
CA LEU A 196 -6.23 -14.77 -13.09
C LEU A 196 -6.18 -14.43 -11.60
N LEU A 197 -6.10 -13.15 -11.22
CA LEU A 197 -6.21 -12.69 -9.84
C LEU A 197 -7.63 -12.94 -9.28
N GLU A 198 -8.65 -12.90 -10.12
CA GLU A 198 -10.04 -13.28 -9.79
C GLU A 198 -10.29 -14.81 -9.85
N HIS A 199 -9.23 -15.62 -9.91
CA HIS A 199 -9.28 -17.09 -9.94
C HIS A 199 -9.99 -17.70 -11.17
N LYS A 200 -10.11 -16.96 -12.28
CA LYS A 200 -10.61 -17.52 -13.54
C LYS A 200 -9.56 -18.42 -14.21
N THR A 201 -10.00 -19.25 -15.13
CA THR A 201 -9.14 -20.15 -15.90
C THR A 201 -8.29 -19.39 -16.93
N LEU A 202 -7.19 -20.00 -17.39
CA LEU A 202 -6.37 -19.43 -18.48
C LEU A 202 -7.17 -19.18 -19.77
N GLY A 203 -8.16 -20.04 -20.07
CA GLY A 203 -9.03 -19.86 -21.23
C GLY A 203 -9.92 -18.62 -21.10
N GLU A 204 -10.52 -18.43 -19.93
CA GLU A 204 -11.33 -17.22 -19.63
C GLU A 204 -10.47 -15.95 -19.62
N ALA A 205 -9.27 -16.00 -19.04
CA ALA A 205 -8.33 -14.89 -19.06
C ALA A 205 -7.90 -14.52 -20.48
N THR A 206 -7.65 -15.51 -21.34
CA THR A 206 -7.33 -15.32 -22.76
C THR A 206 -8.50 -14.67 -23.50
N SER A 207 -9.73 -15.14 -23.28
CA SER A 207 -10.93 -14.54 -23.88
C SER A 207 -11.09 -13.09 -23.44
N ALA A 208 -11.00 -12.81 -22.14
CA ALA A 208 -11.13 -11.47 -21.58
C ALA A 208 -10.09 -10.49 -22.14
N ALA A 209 -8.86 -10.96 -22.37
CA ALA A 209 -7.81 -10.15 -22.99
C ALA A 209 -8.18 -9.75 -24.43
N VAL A 210 -8.61 -10.71 -25.26
CA VAL A 210 -9.00 -10.47 -26.66
C VAL A 210 -10.23 -9.59 -26.75
N ASP A 211 -11.21 -9.79 -25.87
CA ASP A 211 -12.42 -8.96 -25.82
C ASP A 211 -12.09 -7.50 -25.45
N ALA A 212 -11.13 -7.30 -24.54
CA ALA A 212 -10.71 -5.98 -24.09
C ALA A 212 -9.82 -5.25 -25.11
N GLU A 213 -9.00 -5.99 -25.86
CA GLU A 213 -8.11 -5.43 -26.88
C GLU A 213 -8.02 -6.38 -28.09
N PRO A 214 -8.90 -6.21 -29.10
CA PRO A 214 -8.93 -7.08 -30.27
C PRO A 214 -7.63 -7.04 -31.09
N GLY A 215 -7.18 -8.20 -31.55
CA GLY A 215 -5.98 -8.33 -32.41
C GLY A 215 -4.67 -8.60 -31.67
N ILE A 216 -4.71 -8.71 -30.34
CA ILE A 216 -3.57 -9.17 -29.53
C ILE A 216 -3.40 -10.70 -29.61
N ASP A 217 -2.22 -11.18 -29.20
CA ASP A 217 -1.93 -12.60 -28.99
C ASP A 217 -1.64 -12.86 -27.50
N PRO A 218 -2.65 -13.28 -26.70
CA PRO A 218 -2.47 -13.47 -25.26
C PRO A 218 -1.51 -14.60 -24.90
N ALA A 219 -1.12 -15.47 -25.85
CA ALA A 219 -0.11 -16.49 -25.60
C ALA A 219 1.24 -15.86 -25.25
N GLN A 220 1.52 -14.64 -25.72
CA GLN A 220 2.73 -13.89 -25.40
C GLN A 220 2.76 -13.44 -23.93
N TYR A 221 1.60 -13.17 -23.32
CA TYR A 221 1.50 -12.81 -21.91
C TYR A 221 1.87 -14.01 -21.03
N LEU A 222 1.32 -15.18 -21.34
CA LEU A 222 1.66 -16.42 -20.64
C LEU A 222 3.16 -16.75 -20.76
N ALA A 223 3.71 -16.68 -21.97
CA ALA A 223 5.12 -16.95 -22.21
C ALA A 223 6.04 -15.99 -21.45
N SER A 224 5.65 -14.72 -21.33
CA SER A 224 6.40 -13.71 -20.57
C SER A 224 6.28 -13.92 -19.07
N ALA A 225 5.07 -14.19 -18.57
CA ALA A 225 4.85 -14.48 -17.16
C ALA A 225 5.63 -15.71 -16.67
N GLN A 226 5.76 -16.75 -17.51
CA GLN A 226 6.59 -17.92 -17.22
C GLN A 226 8.09 -17.59 -17.25
N ARG A 227 8.53 -16.81 -18.25
CA ARG A 227 9.94 -16.39 -18.38
C ARG A 227 10.38 -15.58 -17.17
N ASP A 228 9.50 -14.70 -16.68
CA ASP A 228 9.77 -13.80 -15.56
C ASP A 228 9.59 -14.50 -14.19
N GLY A 229 9.21 -15.79 -14.19
CA GLY A 229 9.03 -16.59 -12.98
C GLY A 229 7.80 -16.22 -12.14
N ILE A 230 6.89 -15.40 -12.69
CA ILE A 230 5.67 -14.93 -12.00
C ILE A 230 4.46 -15.82 -12.27
N PHE A 231 4.59 -16.84 -13.13
CA PHE A 231 3.55 -17.81 -13.41
C PHE A 231 4.10 -19.23 -13.55
N ILE A 232 3.43 -20.20 -12.92
CA ILE A 232 3.65 -21.63 -13.13
C ILE A 232 2.38 -22.30 -13.68
N PRO A 233 2.50 -23.20 -14.67
CA PRO A 233 1.36 -24.01 -15.10
C PRO A 233 0.96 -24.95 -13.96
N LYS A 234 -0.35 -25.10 -13.74
CA LYS A 234 -0.88 -26.15 -12.86
C LYS A 234 -0.43 -27.52 -13.40
N GLN A 235 0.14 -28.35 -12.52
CA GLN A 235 0.42 -29.76 -12.78
C GLN A 235 -0.87 -30.57 -12.86
#